data_AF-A0A5W3AD68-F1
#
_entry.id   AF-A0A5W3AD68-F1
#
_cell.length_a   1.000
_cell.length_b   1.000
_cell.length_c   1.000
_cell.angle_alpha   90.00
_cell.angle_beta   90.00
_cell.angle_gamma   90.00
#
_symmetry.space_group_name_H-M   'P 1'
#
loop_
_entity.id
_entity.type
_entity.pdbx_description
1 polymer ?
#
loop_
_entity_poly.entity_id
_entity_poly.type
_entity_poly.pdbx_seq_one_letter_code
_entity_poly.pdbx_strand_id
1 'polypeptide(L)'
;MSKRKPRKAVAMTASAPQKMEAFTFGEPVPVLDKRDILDYVECISNGKWYEPPVSFSGLAKSLRSAVHHSSPIYVKRNVLASTYIPHPMLSRQDFSRFA
;
A
#
# COMPACT_ATOMS: atom_id res chain seq x y z
N MET A 1 -33.04 8.68 -72.30
CA MET A 1 -33.50 7.76 -71.24
C MET A 1 -32.48 6.66 -71.00
N SER A 2 -32.23 6.42 -69.72
CA SER A 2 -31.22 5.54 -69.12
C SER A 2 -31.48 4.05 -69.37
N LYS A 3 -30.42 3.25 -69.59
CA LYS A 3 -30.40 1.83 -69.23
C LYS A 3 -29.06 1.48 -68.57
N ARG A 4 -29.02 1.56 -67.24
CA ARG A 4 -27.88 1.14 -66.41
C ARG A 4 -27.84 -0.39 -66.31
N LYS A 5 -26.68 -0.97 -66.61
CA LYS A 5 -26.38 -2.41 -66.48
C LYS A 5 -26.23 -2.77 -65.00
N PRO A 6 -26.80 -3.90 -64.49
CA PRO A 6 -26.71 -4.22 -63.08
C PRO A 6 -25.29 -4.69 -62.71
N ARG A 7 -24.74 -4.13 -61.62
CA ARG A 7 -23.49 -4.60 -61.01
C ARG A 7 -23.77 -5.92 -60.27
N LYS A 8 -22.99 -6.96 -60.56
CA LYS A 8 -22.98 -8.21 -59.77
C LYS A 8 -22.50 -7.89 -58.35
N ALA A 9 -23.28 -8.31 -57.35
CA ALA A 9 -22.89 -8.23 -55.95
C ALA A 9 -21.69 -9.14 -55.68
N VAL A 10 -20.66 -8.60 -55.03
CA VAL A 10 -19.54 -9.39 -54.52
C VAL A 10 -20.03 -10.09 -53.26
N ALA A 11 -20.04 -11.43 -53.27
CA ALA A 11 -20.31 -12.21 -52.08
C ALA A 11 -19.14 -12.03 -51.10
N MET A 12 -19.39 -11.41 -49.95
CA MET A 12 -18.43 -11.38 -48.85
C MET A 12 -18.41 -12.78 -48.22
N THR A 13 -17.32 -13.51 -48.44
CA THR A 13 -17.04 -14.72 -47.66
C THR A 13 -16.88 -14.32 -46.21
N ALA A 14 -17.75 -14.84 -45.33
CA ALA A 14 -17.66 -14.65 -43.90
C ALA A 14 -16.25 -15.07 -43.42
N SER A 15 -15.51 -14.13 -42.84
CA SER A 15 -14.27 -14.44 -42.15
C SER A 15 -14.58 -15.43 -41.02
N ALA A 16 -13.73 -16.45 -40.87
CA ALA A 16 -13.82 -17.43 -39.80
C ALA A 16 -14.09 -16.73 -38.45
N PRO A 17 -14.93 -17.30 -37.57
CA PRO A 17 -15.26 -16.67 -36.30
C PRO A 17 -13.97 -16.39 -35.52
N GLN A 18 -13.65 -15.11 -35.33
CA GLN A 18 -12.53 -14.72 -34.49
C GLN A 18 -12.83 -15.22 -33.07
N LYS A 19 -11.88 -15.92 -32.46
CA LYS A 19 -11.99 -16.35 -31.07
C LYS A 19 -12.14 -15.09 -30.21
N MET A 20 -13.33 -14.91 -29.63
CA MET A 20 -13.61 -13.82 -28.72
C MET A 20 -13.23 -14.29 -27.31
N GLU A 21 -12.15 -13.74 -26.77
CA GLU A 21 -11.69 -14.01 -25.41
C GLU A 21 -12.12 -12.84 -24.52
N ALA A 22 -12.86 -13.15 -23.45
CA ALA A 22 -13.28 -12.19 -22.45
C ALA A 22 -12.49 -12.44 -21.17
N PHE A 23 -11.76 -11.43 -20.69
CA PHE A 23 -11.05 -11.46 -19.42
C PHE A 23 -11.87 -10.73 -18.38
N THR A 24 -12.20 -11.42 -17.30
CA THR A 24 -12.75 -10.79 -16.09
C THR A 24 -11.61 -10.59 -15.11
N PHE A 25 -11.30 -9.33 -14.83
CA PHE A 25 -10.63 -8.98 -13.59
C PHE A 25 -11.69 -9.11 -12.50
N GLY A 26 -11.41 -9.87 -11.45
CA GLY A 26 -12.39 -10.18 -10.40
C GLY A 26 -12.95 -8.94 -9.68
N GLU A 27 -13.59 -9.17 -8.54
CA GLU A 27 -14.22 -8.10 -7.78
C GLU A 27 -13.24 -6.97 -7.43
N PRO A 28 -13.65 -5.69 -7.54
CA PRO A 28 -12.79 -4.55 -7.25
C PRO A 28 -12.40 -4.54 -5.77
N VAL A 29 -11.10 -4.69 -5.50
CA VAL A 29 -10.55 -4.57 -4.14
C VAL A 29 -10.21 -3.10 -3.85
N PRO A 30 -10.66 -2.54 -2.71
CA PRO A 30 -10.29 -1.18 -2.33
C PRO A 30 -8.77 -1.04 -2.18
N VAL A 31 -8.20 0.00 -2.80
CA VAL A 31 -6.76 0.32 -2.75
C VAL A 31 -6.24 0.52 -1.30
N LEU A 32 -7.15 0.80 -0.35
CA LEU A 32 -6.84 1.05 1.06
C LEU A 32 -7.27 -0.09 2.00
N ASP A 33 -7.56 -1.30 1.50
CA ASP A 33 -7.78 -2.41 2.43
C ASP A 33 -6.49 -2.69 3.20
N LYS A 34 -6.58 -2.61 4.53
CA LYS A 34 -5.44 -2.28 5.42
C LYS A 34 -4.36 -3.36 5.46
N ARG A 35 -4.69 -4.57 5.01
CA ARG A 35 -3.79 -5.72 5.02
C ARG A 35 -2.96 -5.82 3.74
N ASP A 36 -3.55 -5.46 2.60
CA ASP A 36 -2.94 -5.65 1.27
C ASP A 36 -1.92 -4.56 0.90
N ILE A 37 -1.98 -3.38 1.55
CA ILE A 37 -0.96 -2.33 1.32
C ILE A 37 0.45 -2.75 1.79
N LEU A 38 0.52 -3.66 2.76
CA LEU A 38 1.79 -4.21 3.24
C LEU A 38 2.36 -5.29 2.30
N ASP A 39 1.57 -5.80 1.35
CA ASP A 39 2.05 -6.73 0.33
C ASP A 39 2.88 -6.00 -0.75
N TYR A 40 2.81 -4.66 -0.83
CA TYR A 40 3.63 -3.84 -1.74
C TYR A 40 5.00 -3.45 -1.16
N VAL A 41 5.34 -3.94 0.04
CA VAL A 41 6.60 -3.68 0.77
C VAL A 41 7.81 -4.35 0.09
N GLU A 42 7.57 -5.25 -0.88
CA GLU A 42 8.61 -5.94 -1.66
C GLU A 42 9.53 -4.96 -2.44
N CYS A 43 9.08 -3.73 -2.69
CA CYS A 43 9.77 -2.72 -3.51
C CYS A 43 10.44 -1.59 -2.70
N ILE A 44 10.79 -1.78 -1.43
CA ILE A 44 11.41 -0.71 -0.62
C ILE A 44 12.94 -0.62 -0.80
N SER A 45 13.54 -1.54 -1.55
CA SER A 45 15.00 -1.66 -1.63
C SER A 45 15.64 -0.74 -2.68
N ASN A 46 16.51 0.17 -2.21
CA ASN A 46 17.61 0.75 -3.01
C ASN A 46 19.01 0.37 -2.47
N GLY A 47 19.12 -0.81 -1.84
CA GLY A 47 20.36 -1.58 -1.76
C GLY A 47 21.49 -1.11 -0.81
N LYS A 48 21.36 -0.05 -0.03
CA LYS A 48 22.43 0.38 0.92
C LYS A 48 22.02 0.60 2.37
N TRP A 49 20.80 1.05 2.62
CA TRP A 49 20.29 1.34 3.96
C TRP A 49 18.88 0.79 4.11
N TYR A 50 18.51 0.43 5.34
CA TYR A 50 17.14 0.02 5.64
C TYR A 50 16.20 1.20 5.46
N GLU A 51 15.30 1.10 4.50
CA GLU A 51 14.21 2.05 4.29
C GLU A 51 12.94 1.44 4.88
N PRO A 52 12.30 2.07 5.88
CA PRO A 52 11.09 1.52 6.49
C PRO A 52 9.88 1.66 5.55
N PRO A 53 8.91 0.72 5.59
CA PRO A 53 7.68 0.80 4.80
C PRO A 53 6.78 2.00 5.14
N VAL A 54 7.09 2.69 6.23
CA VAL A 54 6.34 3.85 6.74
C VAL A 54 7.29 5.00 7.04
N SER A 55 6.87 6.21 6.67
CA SER A 55 7.65 7.43 6.95
C SER A 55 7.76 7.69 8.46
N PHE A 56 8.99 7.74 8.99
CA PHE A 56 9.22 8.08 10.39
C PHE A 56 8.70 9.48 10.75
N SER A 57 8.82 10.44 9.84
CA SER A 57 8.30 11.79 10.07
C SER A 57 6.77 11.83 10.09
N GLY A 58 6.12 10.98 9.28
CA GLY A 58 4.67 10.76 9.31
C GLY A 58 4.24 10.15 10.63
N LEU A 59 4.89 9.06 11.05
CA LEU A 59 4.62 8.38 12.32
C LEU A 59 4.77 9.31 13.53
N ALA A 60 5.83 10.14 13.54
CA ALA A 60 6.06 11.10 14.61
C ALA A 60 4.93 12.15 14.73
N LYS A 61 4.38 12.59 13.59
CA LYS A 61 3.24 13.52 13.57
C LYS A 61 1.93 12.86 14.04
N SER A 62 1.78 11.56 13.81
CA SER A 62 0.60 10.79 14.23
C SER A 62 0.42 10.72 15.75
N LEU A 63 1.47 10.96 16.55
CA LEU A 63 1.36 11.00 18.02
C LEU A 63 0.30 12.01 18.51
N ARG A 64 0.09 13.09 17.75
CA ARG A 64 -0.87 14.15 18.06
C ARG A 64 -2.03 14.23 17.06
N SER A 65 -2.19 13.24 16.17
CA SER A 65 -3.24 13.30 15.14
C SER A 65 -4.63 12.99 15.67
N ALA A 66 -4.76 12.30 16.81
CA ALA A 66 -6.03 12.07 17.48
C ALA A 66 -5.92 12.39 18.98
N VAL A 67 -7.05 12.82 19.56
CA VAL A 67 -7.16 13.32 20.94
C VAL A 67 -6.61 12.32 21.98
N HIS A 68 -6.70 11.02 21.70
CA HIS A 68 -6.33 9.96 22.63
C HIS A 68 -5.16 9.06 22.17
N HIS A 69 -4.45 9.38 21.09
CA HIS A 69 -3.31 8.54 20.66
C HIS A 69 -2.12 8.63 21.60
N SER A 70 -1.86 9.82 22.14
CA SER A 70 -0.71 10.07 23.01
C SER A 70 -0.81 9.38 24.37
N SER A 71 -2.02 9.32 24.95
CA SER A 71 -2.31 8.70 26.25
C SER A 71 -1.74 7.27 26.40
N PRO A 72 -2.12 6.29 25.58
CA PRO A 72 -1.65 4.91 25.72
C PRO A 72 -0.14 4.78 25.45
N ILE A 73 0.42 5.64 24.59
CA ILE A 73 1.85 5.66 24.30
C ILE A 73 2.63 6.14 25.53
N TYR A 74 2.20 7.25 26.16
CA TYR A 74 2.83 7.74 27.39
C TYR A 74 2.69 6.76 28.55
N VAL A 75 1.54 6.09 28.69
CA VAL A 75 1.36 5.07 29.73
C VAL A 75 2.37 3.93 29.55
N LYS A 76 2.51 3.39 28.33
CA LYS A 76 3.49 2.33 28.04
C LYS A 76 4.92 2.79 28.33
N ARG A 77 5.28 3.98 27.85
CA ARG A 77 6.59 4.59 28.09
C ARG A 77 6.88 4.73 29.59
N ASN A 78 5.91 5.20 30.37
CA ASN A 78 6.08 5.39 31.81
C ASN A 78 6.20 4.06 32.57
N VAL A 79 5.46 3.03 32.16
CA VAL A 79 5.61 1.67 32.72
C VAL A 79 7.00 1.09 32.42
N LEU A 80 7.51 1.28 31.20
CA LEU A 80 8.87 0.87 30.85
C LEU A 80 9.91 1.61 31.71
N ALA A 81 9.78 2.94 31.83
CA ALA A 81 10.71 3.75 32.62
C ALA A 81 10.66 3.43 34.13
N SER A 82 9.49 3.06 34.67
CA SER A 82 9.34 2.72 36.09
C SER A 82 9.95 1.35 36.39
N THR A 83 9.75 0.38 35.49
CA THR A 83 10.23 -1.01 35.65
C THR A 83 11.65 -1.24 35.16
N TYR A 84 12.28 -0.25 34.51
CA TYR A 84 13.64 -0.38 33.97
C TYR A 84 14.69 -0.66 35.06
N ILE A 85 15.42 -1.76 34.90
CA ILE A 85 16.56 -2.10 35.75
C ILE A 85 17.81 -1.46 35.12
N PRO A 86 18.47 -0.47 35.77
CA PRO A 86 19.60 0.23 35.19
C PRO A 86 20.78 -0.69 34.87
N HIS A 87 21.42 -0.44 33.73
CA HIS A 87 22.62 -1.16 33.30
C HIS A 87 23.83 -0.21 33.29
N PRO A 88 25.07 -0.67 33.56
CA PRO A 88 26.26 0.19 33.56
C PRO A 88 26.47 1.03 32.30
N MET A 89 26.00 0.55 31.15
CA MET A 89 26.10 1.25 29.85
C MET A 89 24.87 2.11 29.51
N LEU A 90 23.80 2.03 30.28
CA LEU A 90 22.55 2.76 30.02
C LEU A 90 21.88 3.13 31.33
N SER A 91 22.13 4.37 31.75
CA SER A 91 21.51 4.92 32.95
C SER A 91 19.99 4.97 32.81
N ARG A 92 19.26 4.99 33.94
CA ARG A 92 17.79 5.19 33.91
C ARG A 92 17.41 6.53 33.28
N GLN A 93 18.24 7.55 33.43
CA GLN A 93 18.00 8.86 32.84
C GLN A 93 18.10 8.82 31.31
N ASP A 94 19.11 8.12 30.79
CA ASP A 94 19.29 7.98 29.34
C ASP A 94 18.24 7.07 28.73
N PHE A 95 17.87 5.98 29.41
CA PHE A 95 16.73 5.15 29.01
C PHE A 95 15.43 5.97 28.94
N SER A 96 15.17 6.81 29.95
CA SER A 96 13.99 7.69 29.98
C SER A 96 13.98 8.70 28.83
N ARG A 97 15.14 9.22 28.40
CA ARG A 97 15.22 10.13 27.24
C ARG A 97 15.02 9.41 25.91
N PHE A 98 15.42 8.15 25.83
CA PHE A 98 15.29 7.33 24.64
C PHE A 98 13.85 6.83 24.40
N ALA A 99 13.15 6.45 25.47
CA ALA A 99 11.80 5.89 25.45
C ALA A 99 10.68 6.95 25.47
#